data_AF-A0ABD6WJP2-F1
#
_entry.id   AF-A0ABD6WJP2-F1
#
_cell.length_a   1.000
_cell.length_b   1.000
_cell.length_c   1.000
_cell.angle_alpha   90.00
_cell.angle_beta   90.00
_cell.angle_gamma   90.00
#
_symmetry.space_group_name_H-M   'P 1'
#
loop_
_entity.id
_entity.type
_entity.pdbx_description
1 polymer ?
#
loop_
_entity_poly.entity_id
_entity_poly.type
_entity_poly.pdbx_seq_one_letter_code
_entity_poly.pdbx_strand_id
1 'polypeptide(L)'
;MTPTDTGRATAEQLALILDTRRAESDDDATAADAEILAHIRNTLTLPGEGAPGGFPVTDDGTAYAAALIAFLTPAEKQDTGAALAAFLTPTPETLDERAARIESNRRVDEGWQALSPAEQAAQIAAVERTENPGGPCDCANCYEPADR
;
A
#
# COMPACT_ATOMS: atom_id res chain seq x y z
N MET A 1 4.24 -7.67 -22.21
CA MET A 1 5.10 -6.51 -21.87
C MET A 1 4.68 -6.03 -20.50
N THR A 2 5.56 -6.12 -19.52
CA THR A 2 5.33 -5.56 -18.19
C THR A 2 5.48 -4.05 -18.28
N PRO A 3 4.57 -3.22 -17.73
CA PRO A 3 4.76 -1.78 -17.71
C PRO A 3 6.05 -1.45 -16.95
N THR A 4 7.00 -0.78 -17.61
CA THR A 4 8.16 -0.21 -16.92
C THR A 4 7.62 0.91 -16.05
N ASP A 5 7.71 0.77 -14.73
CA ASP A 5 7.47 1.88 -13.82
C ASP A 5 8.42 3.02 -14.22
N THR A 6 7.93 4.25 -14.26
CA THR A 6 8.74 5.42 -14.67
C THR A 6 8.88 6.43 -13.55
N GLY A 7 8.36 6.11 -12.36
CA GLY A 7 8.33 7.06 -11.25
C GLY A 7 7.57 8.32 -11.67
N ARG A 8 8.06 9.48 -11.25
CA ARG A 8 7.52 10.80 -11.65
C ARG A 8 8.15 11.34 -12.94
N ALA A 9 9.02 10.59 -13.62
CA ALA A 9 9.69 11.08 -14.82
C ALA A 9 8.71 11.25 -16.00
N THR A 10 8.80 12.39 -16.66
CA THR A 10 8.14 12.67 -17.95
C THR A 10 8.81 11.91 -19.09
N ALA A 11 8.13 11.80 -20.24
CA ALA A 11 8.69 11.14 -21.42
C ALA A 11 9.99 11.82 -21.90
N GLU A 12 10.05 13.14 -21.83
CA GLU A 12 11.23 13.94 -22.16
C GLU A 12 12.39 13.68 -21.19
N GLN A 13 12.09 13.52 -19.90
CA GLN A 13 13.10 13.16 -18.89
C GLN A 13 13.60 11.72 -19.08
N LEU A 14 12.74 10.79 -19.46
CA LEU A 14 13.15 9.41 -19.78
C LEU A 14 14.05 9.36 -21.02
N ALA A 15 13.70 10.11 -22.07
CA ALA A 15 14.54 10.24 -23.27
C ALA A 15 15.92 10.81 -22.91
N LEU A 16 15.96 11.86 -22.09
CA LEU A 16 17.21 12.44 -21.60
C LEU A 16 18.06 11.42 -20.85
N ILE A 17 17.45 10.63 -19.96
CA ILE A 17 18.17 9.58 -19.21
C ILE A 17 18.79 8.56 -20.17
N LEU A 18 18.00 8.07 -21.13
CA LEU A 18 18.43 7.05 -22.09
C LEU A 18 19.54 7.56 -23.01
N ASP A 19 19.40 8.78 -23.54
CA ASP A 19 20.38 9.40 -24.45
C ASP A 19 21.71 9.64 -23.75
N THR A 20 21.69 10.17 -22.51
CA THR A 20 22.90 10.37 -21.72
C THR A 20 23.58 9.05 -21.39
N ARG A 21 22.84 8.02 -20.97
CA ARG A 21 23.42 6.69 -20.66
C ARG A 21 24.06 6.03 -21.86
N ARG A 22 23.43 6.12 -23.03
CA ARG A 22 23.99 5.61 -24.29
C ARG A 22 25.24 6.35 -24.75
N ALA A 23 25.33 7.65 -24.44
CA ALA A 23 26.50 8.45 -24.78
C ALA A 23 27.68 8.21 -23.83
N GLU A 24 27.41 7.86 -22.56
CA GLU A 24 28.43 7.73 -21.51
C GLU A 24 28.88 6.29 -21.25
N SER A 25 28.10 5.29 -21.68
CA SER A 25 28.37 3.87 -21.44
C SER A 25 28.25 3.04 -22.72
N ASP A 26 29.36 2.47 -23.18
CA ASP A 26 29.40 1.54 -24.32
C ASP A 26 28.53 0.30 -24.08
N ASP A 27 28.36 -0.10 -22.81
CA ASP A 27 27.50 -1.22 -22.40
C ASP A 27 26.01 -0.91 -22.63
N ASP A 28 25.61 0.37 -22.56
CA ASP A 28 24.23 0.82 -22.76
C ASP A 28 23.94 1.18 -24.23
N ALA A 29 24.96 1.30 -25.08
CA ALA A 29 24.84 1.78 -26.47
C ALA A 29 23.92 0.92 -27.36
N THR A 30 23.83 -0.39 -27.07
CA THR A 30 22.95 -1.34 -27.79
C THR A 30 21.88 -1.97 -26.90
N ALA A 31 21.85 -1.62 -25.62
CA ALA A 31 20.89 -2.14 -24.66
C ALA A 31 19.47 -1.61 -24.92
N ALA A 32 18.47 -2.43 -24.59
CA ALA A 32 17.08 -2.00 -24.66
C ALA A 32 16.79 -0.95 -23.58
N ASP A 33 15.88 -0.01 -23.87
CA ASP A 33 15.50 1.05 -22.92
C ASP A 33 15.11 0.50 -21.54
N ALA A 34 14.38 -0.62 -21.51
CA ALA A 34 13.96 -1.27 -20.28
C ALA A 34 15.14 -1.84 -19.45
N GLU A 35 16.21 -2.29 -20.11
CA GLU A 35 17.41 -2.81 -19.44
C GLU A 35 18.21 -1.66 -18.80
N ILE A 36 18.37 -0.55 -19.53
CA ILE A 36 19.03 0.66 -19.04
C ILE A 36 18.27 1.21 -17.81
N LEU A 37 16.96 1.35 -17.92
CA LEU A 37 16.11 1.87 -16.82
C LEU A 37 16.09 0.94 -15.60
N ALA A 38 16.10 -0.38 -15.81
CA ALA A 38 16.19 -1.35 -14.72
C ALA A 38 17.56 -1.29 -14.03
N HIS A 39 18.65 -1.17 -14.80
CA HIS A 39 20.00 -1.04 -14.27
C HIS A 39 20.14 0.22 -13.40
N ILE A 40 19.60 1.36 -13.85
CA ILE A 40 19.57 2.60 -13.06
C ILE A 40 18.85 2.39 -11.74
N ARG A 41 17.65 1.78 -11.74
CA ARG A 41 16.91 1.53 -10.50
C ARG A 41 17.61 0.60 -9.52
N ASN A 42 18.35 -0.38 -10.04
CA ASN A 42 19.08 -1.33 -9.21
C ASN A 42 20.38 -0.73 -8.62
N THR A 43 20.90 0.33 -9.24
CA THR A 43 22.23 0.88 -8.92
C THR A 43 22.15 2.22 -8.19
N LEU A 44 21.19 3.07 -8.55
CA LEU A 44 21.08 4.44 -8.04
C LEU A 44 19.99 4.57 -6.97
N THR A 45 20.24 5.41 -5.98
CA THR A 45 19.27 5.78 -4.93
C THR A 45 19.00 7.27 -4.90
N LEU A 46 17.90 7.67 -4.26
CA LEU A 46 17.57 9.09 -4.08
C LEU A 46 18.63 9.81 -3.23
N PRO A 47 18.83 11.12 -3.44
CA PRO A 47 19.75 11.91 -2.63
C PRO A 47 19.45 11.79 -1.14
N GLY A 48 20.46 11.46 -0.32
CA GLY A 48 20.30 11.30 1.13
C GLY A 48 19.68 9.97 1.59
N GLU A 49 19.18 9.14 0.66
CA GLU A 49 18.58 7.82 0.95
C GLU A 49 19.56 6.65 0.66
N GLY A 50 20.86 6.88 0.86
CA GLY A 50 21.89 5.88 0.59
C GLY A 50 21.74 4.62 1.46
N ALA A 51 21.21 3.53 0.90
CA ALA A 51 21.26 2.20 1.48
C ALA A 51 22.60 1.50 1.14
N PRO A 52 23.02 0.46 1.90
CA PRO A 52 24.23 -0.29 1.56
C PRO A 52 24.13 -0.91 0.16
N GLY A 53 24.97 -0.46 -0.77
CA GLY A 53 25.06 -0.99 -2.14
C GLY A 53 24.45 -0.12 -3.24
N GLY A 54 23.78 0.98 -2.91
CA GLY A 54 23.28 1.96 -3.89
C GLY A 54 24.15 3.22 -3.96
N PHE A 55 24.34 3.76 -5.16
CA PHE A 55 25.02 5.04 -5.36
C PHE A 55 24.00 6.19 -5.34
N PRO A 56 24.05 7.10 -4.37
CA PRO A 56 23.11 8.21 -4.34
C PRO A 56 23.31 9.12 -5.56
N VAL A 57 22.21 9.52 -6.20
CA VAL A 57 22.25 10.55 -7.24
C VAL A 57 22.76 11.85 -6.61
N THR A 58 23.76 12.46 -7.24
CA THR A 58 24.22 13.79 -6.84
C THR A 58 23.27 14.82 -7.46
N ASP A 59 22.56 15.56 -6.62
CA ASP A 59 21.78 16.71 -7.07
C ASP A 59 22.72 17.89 -7.31
N ASP A 60 23.24 17.98 -8.53
CA ASP A 60 24.11 19.06 -9.00
C ASP A 60 23.34 20.19 -9.70
N GLY A 61 22.00 20.14 -9.66
CA GLY A 61 21.11 21.09 -10.33
C GLY A 61 21.02 20.92 -11.85
N THR A 62 21.60 19.87 -12.43
CA THR A 62 21.48 19.59 -13.87
C THR A 62 20.11 18.98 -14.22
N ALA A 63 19.71 19.15 -15.48
CA ALA A 63 18.49 18.52 -16.01
C ALA A 63 18.56 16.98 -15.95
N TYR A 64 19.77 16.41 -16.05
CA TYR A 64 20.00 14.97 -15.94
C TYR A 64 19.80 14.48 -14.50
N ALA A 65 20.38 15.17 -13.51
CA ALA A 65 20.15 14.85 -12.10
C ALA A 65 18.66 14.98 -11.72
N ALA A 66 17.99 16.05 -12.16
CA ALA A 66 16.56 16.23 -11.96
C ALA A 66 15.72 15.11 -12.61
N ALA A 67 16.10 14.64 -13.81
CA ALA A 67 15.45 13.52 -14.47
C ALA A 67 15.63 12.20 -13.70
N LEU A 68 16.85 11.89 -13.25
CA LEU A 68 17.14 10.71 -12.43
C LEU A 68 16.36 10.71 -11.12
N ILE A 69 16.31 11.86 -10.43
CA ILE A 69 15.53 12.02 -9.19
C ILE A 69 14.04 11.80 -9.48
N ALA A 70 13.49 12.37 -10.55
CA ALA A 70 12.09 12.16 -10.93
C ALA A 70 11.80 10.68 -11.25
N PHE A 71 12.70 9.99 -11.94
CA PHE A 71 12.55 8.57 -12.30
C PHE A 71 12.62 7.63 -11.09
N LEU A 72 13.50 7.91 -10.13
CA LEU A 72 13.66 7.14 -8.90
C LEU A 72 12.58 7.47 -7.86
N THR A 73 12.02 8.68 -7.90
CA THR A 73 10.91 9.05 -7.02
C THR A 73 9.66 8.25 -7.44
N PRO A 74 9.05 7.47 -6.53
CA PRO A 74 7.82 6.79 -6.83
C PRO A 74 6.77 7.76 -7.39
N ALA A 75 6.15 7.40 -8.52
CA ALA A 75 4.87 7.99 -8.86
C ALA A 75 3.98 7.74 -7.64
N GLU A 76 3.44 8.80 -7.03
CA GLU A 76 2.54 8.58 -5.90
C GLU A 76 1.49 7.58 -6.34
N LYS A 77 1.41 6.44 -5.65
CA LYS A 77 0.18 5.68 -5.62
C LYS A 77 -0.90 6.69 -5.25
N GLN A 78 -1.73 7.03 -6.24
CA GLN A 78 -2.97 7.79 -6.12
C GLN A 78 -3.25 8.23 -4.69
N ASP A 79 -2.86 9.46 -4.37
CA ASP A 79 -3.38 10.24 -3.24
C ASP A 79 -3.80 9.39 -2.04
N THR A 80 -2.85 8.70 -1.41
CA THR A 80 -3.11 7.95 -0.18
C THR A 80 -3.61 8.88 0.92
N GLY A 81 -3.29 10.18 0.87
CA GLY A 81 -3.88 11.21 1.73
C GLY A 81 -5.39 11.35 1.52
N ALA A 82 -5.85 11.54 0.28
CA ALA A 82 -7.28 11.63 -0.02
C ALA A 82 -8.02 10.30 0.14
N ALA A 83 -7.41 9.17 -0.21
CA ALA A 83 -7.99 7.85 -0.03
C ALA A 83 -8.11 7.46 1.45
N LEU A 84 -7.09 7.75 2.26
CA LEU A 84 -7.13 7.58 3.71
C LEU A 84 -8.08 8.59 4.34
N ALA A 85 -8.10 9.84 3.88
CA ALA A 85 -9.07 10.83 4.34
C ALA A 85 -10.50 10.40 4.00
N ALA A 86 -10.78 9.87 2.80
CA ALA A 86 -12.09 9.34 2.42
C ALA A 86 -12.47 8.07 3.20
N PHE A 87 -11.50 7.23 3.56
CA PHE A 87 -11.72 6.07 4.43
C PHE A 87 -11.99 6.48 5.88
N LEU A 88 -11.32 7.53 6.37
CA LEU A 88 -11.43 8.02 7.75
C LEU A 88 -12.53 9.07 7.94
N THR A 89 -13.01 9.71 6.87
CA THR A 89 -14.14 10.64 6.95
C THR A 89 -15.42 9.85 6.85
N PRO A 90 -16.26 9.85 7.90
CA PRO A 90 -17.62 9.37 7.73
C PRO A 90 -18.28 10.20 6.63
N THR A 91 -19.00 9.52 5.74
CA THR A 91 -19.79 10.17 4.69
C THR A 91 -20.66 11.24 5.36
N PRO A 92 -20.72 12.48 4.82
CA PRO A 92 -21.54 13.52 5.43
C PRO A 92 -23.00 13.04 5.47
N GLU A 93 -23.48 12.76 6.68
CA GLU A 93 -24.84 12.35 6.93
C GLU A 93 -25.74 13.57 7.13
N THR A 94 -26.93 13.52 6.55
CA THR A 94 -27.99 14.47 6.89
C THR A 94 -28.49 14.24 8.32
N LEU A 95 -29.13 15.26 8.91
CA LEU A 95 -29.72 15.14 10.25
C LEU A 95 -30.79 14.03 10.30
N ASP A 96 -31.53 13.84 9.22
CA ASP A 96 -32.56 12.80 9.11
C ASP A 96 -31.95 11.40 9.04
N GLU A 97 -30.87 11.21 8.27
CA GLU A 97 -30.13 9.94 8.23
C GLU A 97 -29.51 9.61 9.58
N ARG A 98 -28.97 10.62 10.27
CA ARG A 98 -28.42 10.46 11.62
C ARG A 98 -29.51 10.04 12.62
N ALA A 99 -30.68 10.68 12.56
CA ALA A 99 -31.81 10.34 13.41
C ALA A 99 -32.32 8.91 13.13
N ALA A 100 -32.40 8.52 11.85
CA ALA A 100 -32.79 7.17 11.46
C ALA A 100 -31.80 6.10 11.96
N ARG A 101 -30.48 6.35 11.88
CA ARG A 101 -29.46 5.43 12.42
C ARG A 101 -29.55 5.30 13.94
N ILE A 102 -29.73 6.42 14.64
CA ILE A 102 -29.89 6.41 16.11
C ILE A 102 -31.10 5.57 16.52
N GLU A 103 -32.23 5.76 15.85
CA GLU A 103 -33.45 5.00 16.13
C GLU A 103 -33.29 3.51 15.78
N SER A 104 -32.60 3.19 14.68
CA SER A 104 -32.26 1.81 14.33
C SER A 104 -31.40 1.15 15.42
N ASN A 105 -30.35 1.84 15.88
CA ASN A 105 -29.47 1.32 16.93
C ASN A 105 -30.22 1.12 18.24
N ARG A 106 -31.12 2.03 18.60
CA ARG A 106 -31.98 1.89 19.79
C ARG A 106 -32.83 0.63 19.71
N ARG A 107 -33.48 0.36 18.57
CA ARG A 107 -34.30 -0.85 18.40
C ARG A 107 -33.48 -2.13 18.46
N VAL A 108 -32.26 -2.10 17.91
CA VAL A 108 -31.33 -3.24 17.99
C VAL A 108 -30.91 -3.50 19.44
N ASP A 109 -30.55 -2.45 20.19
CA ASP A 109 -30.18 -2.59 21.60
C ASP A 109 -31.36 -3.07 22.45
N GLU A 110 -32.55 -2.50 22.28
CA GLU A 110 -33.76 -2.97 22.97
C GLU A 110 -34.10 -4.42 22.64
N GLY A 111 -33.98 -4.80 21.37
CA GLY A 111 -34.14 -6.19 20.93
C GLY A 111 -33.11 -7.12 21.56
N TRP A 112 -31.85 -6.66 21.68
CA TRP A 112 -30.78 -7.41 22.33
C TRP A 112 -31.00 -7.59 23.83
N GLN A 113 -31.36 -6.52 24.55
CA GLN A 113 -31.62 -6.54 25.99
C GLN A 113 -32.87 -7.34 26.36
N ALA A 114 -33.84 -7.47 25.45
CA ALA A 114 -35.05 -8.27 25.67
C ALA A 114 -34.80 -9.79 25.59
N LEU A 115 -33.67 -10.23 25.02
CA LEU A 115 -33.31 -11.64 24.95
C LEU A 115 -32.89 -12.15 26.33
N SER A 116 -33.20 -13.41 26.62
CA SER A 116 -32.63 -14.07 27.78
C SER A 116 -31.11 -14.27 27.61
N PRO A 117 -30.33 -14.41 28.69
CA PRO A 117 -28.90 -14.67 28.62
C PRO A 117 -28.54 -15.91 27.77
N ALA A 118 -29.40 -16.94 27.77
CA ALA A 118 -29.21 -18.15 26.97
C ALA A 118 -29.39 -17.88 25.46
N GLU A 119 -30.36 -17.03 25.09
CA GLU A 119 -30.59 -16.65 23.69
C GLU A 119 -29.49 -15.72 23.16
N GLN A 120 -29.01 -14.79 23.99
CA GLN A 120 -27.85 -13.95 23.66
C GLN A 120 -26.60 -14.82 23.42
N ALA A 121 -26.32 -15.77 24.32
CA ALA A 121 -25.21 -16.70 24.17
C ALA A 121 -25.32 -17.56 22.90
N ALA A 122 -26.52 -18.01 22.56
CA ALA A 122 -26.76 -18.77 21.32
C ALA A 122 -26.50 -17.94 20.05
N GLN A 123 -26.87 -16.65 20.06
CA GLN A 123 -26.61 -15.74 18.94
C GLN A 123 -25.13 -15.41 18.80
N ILE A 124 -24.42 -15.13 19.91
CA ILE A 124 -22.96 -14.92 19.91
C ILE A 124 -22.27 -16.15 19.33
N ALA A 125 -22.59 -17.35 19.82
CA ALA A 125 -22.02 -18.60 19.33
C ALA A 125 -22.37 -18.91 17.87
N ALA A 126 -23.44 -18.33 17.32
CA ALA A 126 -23.79 -18.47 15.90
C ALA A 126 -22.97 -17.54 15.00
N VAL A 127 -22.72 -16.30 15.46
CA VAL A 127 -21.81 -15.35 14.79
C VAL A 127 -20.39 -15.90 14.79
N GLU A 128 -19.90 -16.35 15.95
CA GLU A 128 -18.55 -16.92 16.08
C GLU A 128 -18.33 -18.13 15.16
N ARG A 129 -19.34 -19.00 14.98
CA ARG A 129 -19.26 -20.12 14.03
C ARG A 129 -19.29 -19.68 12.57
N THR A 130 -19.91 -18.54 12.27
CA THR A 130 -19.96 -18.00 10.90
C THR A 130 -18.64 -17.32 10.55
N GLU A 131 -18.07 -16.57 11.49
CA GLU A 131 -16.79 -15.88 11.34
C GLU A 131 -15.60 -16.84 11.43
N ASN A 132 -15.73 -17.90 12.24
CA ASN A 132 -14.75 -18.96 12.39
C ASN A 132 -15.37 -20.35 12.14
N PRO A 133 -15.60 -20.72 10.86
CA PRO A 133 -16.20 -22.01 10.50
C PRO A 133 -15.29 -23.21 10.79
N GLY A 134 -14.01 -22.97 11.15
CA GLY A 134 -13.02 -23.99 11.45
C GLY A 134 -12.94 -24.43 12.92
N GLY A 135 -13.74 -23.86 13.82
CA GLY A 135 -13.60 -24.10 15.26
C GLY A 135 -12.29 -23.53 15.83
N PRO A 136 -12.01 -23.69 17.14
CA PRO A 136 -10.69 -23.37 17.67
C PRO A 136 -9.67 -24.18 16.89
N CYS A 137 -8.70 -23.49 16.29
CA CYS A 137 -7.73 -24.03 15.35
C CYS A 137 -7.31 -25.47 15.72
N ASP A 138 -7.65 -26.44 14.87
CA ASP A 138 -7.05 -27.79 14.83
C ASP A 138 -5.58 -27.71 14.33
N CYS A 139 -4.81 -26.74 14.81
CA CYS A 139 -3.37 -26.77 14.66
C CYS A 139 -2.85 -27.84 15.61
N ALA A 140 -2.34 -28.93 15.03
CA ALA A 140 -1.68 -30.06 15.70
C ALA A 140 -0.42 -29.69 16.54
N ASN A 141 -0.23 -28.42 16.87
CA ASN A 141 0.94 -27.86 17.56
C ASN A 141 0.62 -27.06 18.83
N CYS A 142 -0.63 -27.04 19.32
CA CYS A 142 -0.97 -26.39 20.60
C CYS A 142 -0.80 -27.30 21.84
N TYR A 143 -0.02 -28.38 21.74
CA TYR A 143 0.40 -29.13 22.92
C TYR A 143 1.56 -28.37 23.57
N GLU A 144 1.28 -27.52 24.56
CA GLU A 144 2.29 -27.22 25.57
C GLU A 144 2.55 -28.53 26.34
N PRO A 145 3.74 -29.13 26.30
CA PRO A 145 4.06 -30.20 27.22
C PRO A 145 4.14 -29.57 28.62
N ALA A 146 3.33 -30.08 29.54
CA ALA A 146 3.44 -29.75 30.96
C ALA A 146 4.90 -29.96 31.40
N ASP A 147 5.56 -28.86 31.77
CA ASP A 147 6.91 -28.87 32.32
C ASP A 147 6.98 -29.85 33.49
N ARG A 148 8.02 -30.69 33.45
CA ARG A 148 8.39 -31.68 34.45
C ARG A 148 9.41 -31.10 35.40
#